data_AF-Q2IRY6-F1
#
_entry.id   AF-Q2IRY6-F1
#
_cell.length_a   1.000
_cell.length_b   1.000
_cell.length_c   1.000
_cell.angle_alpha   90.00
_cell.angle_beta   90.00
_cell.angle_gamma   90.00
#
_symmetry.space_group_name_H-M   'P 1'
#
loop_
_entity.id
_entity.type
_entity.pdbx_description
1 polymer ?
#
loop_
_entity_poly.entity_id
_entity_poly.type
_entity_poly.pdbx_seq_one_letter_code
_entity_poly.pdbx_strand_id
1 'polypeptide(L)'
;MIARSLETLLAAAVVGALALPLAARAEEPAPWVLSPDMGYGYTRDSKTFAYKMGTSNAKELFKGAKKVPKNTLFFLGANGQLYMRTGPFLEDDGSFKFGPDR
;
A
#
# COMPACT_ATOMS: atom_id res chain seq x y z
N MET A 1 -16.04 -40.19 53.12
CA MET A 1 -15.38 -40.70 51.90
C MET A 1 -16.50 -41.00 50.90
N ILE A 2 -16.62 -40.42 49.72
CA ILE A 2 -15.71 -39.67 48.86
C ILE A 2 -16.55 -38.55 48.24
N ALA A 3 -16.30 -37.31 48.65
CA ALA A 3 -16.60 -36.15 47.82
C ALA A 3 -15.44 -36.05 46.84
N ARG A 4 -15.68 -36.34 45.55
CA ARG A 4 -14.83 -35.87 44.44
C ARG A 4 -15.43 -36.28 43.10
N SER A 5 -15.47 -35.28 42.22
CA SER A 5 -15.37 -35.43 40.76
C SER A 5 -16.65 -35.59 39.95
N LEU A 6 -17.69 -34.80 40.25
CA LEU A 6 -18.64 -34.38 39.20
C LEU A 6 -18.31 -32.97 38.65
N GLU A 7 -17.57 -32.16 39.41
CA GLU A 7 -17.19 -30.80 39.00
C GLU A 7 -16.06 -30.74 37.96
N THR A 8 -15.43 -31.87 37.63
CA THR A 8 -14.26 -31.92 36.73
C THR A 8 -14.61 -32.20 35.26
N LEU A 9 -15.89 -32.43 34.92
CA LEU A 9 -16.31 -32.75 33.55
C LEU A 9 -16.99 -31.60 32.80
N LEU A 10 -17.22 -30.44 33.42
CA LEU A 10 -17.84 -29.27 32.80
C LEU A 10 -16.88 -28.05 32.81
N ALA A 11 -15.71 -28.16 32.20
CA ALA A 11 -14.81 -27.00 32.05
C ALA A 11 -13.94 -27.04 30.78
N ALA A 12 -14.41 -27.67 29.70
CA ALA A 12 -13.59 -27.83 28.48
C ALA A 12 -14.30 -27.49 27.16
N ALA A 13 -15.40 -26.74 27.18
CA ALA A 13 -16.16 -26.44 25.96
C ALA A 13 -16.65 -24.99 25.86
N VAL A 14 -15.80 -24.00 26.16
CA VAL A 14 -16.01 -22.60 25.72
C VAL A 14 -14.67 -22.01 25.30
N VAL A 15 -14.01 -22.64 24.33
CA VAL A 15 -12.86 -22.05 23.63
C VAL A 15 -13.11 -22.26 22.14
N GLY A 16 -13.56 -21.24 21.42
CA GLY A 16 -13.59 -21.32 19.95
C GLY A 16 -14.50 -20.34 19.21
N ALA A 17 -15.57 -19.85 19.82
CA ALA A 17 -16.51 -18.98 19.11
C ALA A 17 -16.21 -17.51 19.43
N LEU A 18 -15.27 -16.90 18.71
CA LEU A 18 -15.20 -15.47 18.33
C LEU A 18 -13.83 -15.10 17.69
N ALA A 19 -13.18 -16.02 16.99
CA ALA A 19 -12.22 -15.63 15.97
C ALA A 19 -12.99 -15.38 14.67
N LEU A 20 -13.75 -14.28 14.61
CA LEU A 20 -14.21 -13.79 13.31
C LEU A 20 -12.94 -13.46 12.53
N PRO A 21 -12.74 -14.00 11.31
CA PRO A 21 -11.72 -13.45 10.44
C PRO A 21 -12.13 -12.00 10.22
N LEU A 22 -11.38 -11.06 10.79
CA LEU A 22 -11.40 -9.69 10.31
C LEU A 22 -10.86 -9.81 8.89
N ALA A 23 -11.75 -10.03 7.93
CA ALA A 23 -11.46 -9.79 6.54
C ALA A 23 -11.00 -8.34 6.51
N ALA A 24 -9.68 -8.14 6.47
CA ALA A 24 -9.11 -6.86 6.17
C ALA A 24 -9.79 -6.45 4.86
N ARG A 25 -10.73 -5.51 4.94
CA ARG A 25 -11.24 -4.85 3.75
C ARG A 25 -9.98 -4.35 3.06
N ALA A 26 -9.63 -4.95 1.93
CA ALA A 26 -8.64 -4.38 1.05
C ALA A 26 -9.19 -2.99 0.75
N GLU A 27 -8.60 -1.99 1.42
CA GLU A 27 -8.91 -0.61 1.20
C GLU A 27 -8.74 -0.40 -0.31
N GLU A 28 -9.81 0.00 -1.00
CA GLU A 28 -9.72 0.24 -2.44
C GLU A 28 -8.53 1.18 -2.65
N PRO A 29 -7.60 0.87 -3.56
CA PRO A 29 -6.41 1.67 -3.73
C PRO A 29 -6.84 3.09 -4.02
N ALA A 30 -6.59 3.99 -3.05
CA ALA A 30 -6.97 5.38 -3.19
C ALA A 30 -6.35 5.93 -4.48
N PRO A 31 -7.14 6.64 -5.31
CA PRO A 31 -6.64 7.15 -6.57
C PRO A 31 -5.42 8.04 -6.32
N TRP A 32 -4.41 7.95 -7.19
CA TRP A 32 -3.25 8.82 -7.10
C TRP A 32 -3.69 10.27 -7.34
N VAL A 33 -3.65 11.08 -6.28
CA VAL A 33 -3.94 12.51 -6.29
C VAL A 33 -2.69 13.30 -6.68
N LEU A 34 -2.73 13.94 -7.84
CA LEU A 34 -1.68 14.85 -8.27
C LEU A 34 -1.95 16.25 -7.69
N SER A 35 -1.38 16.55 -6.52
CA SER A 35 -1.39 17.90 -5.94
C SER A 35 -0.01 18.27 -5.39
N PRO A 36 0.32 19.58 -5.30
CA PRO A 36 1.64 20.04 -4.85
C PRO A 36 2.02 19.63 -3.42
N ASP A 37 1.04 19.25 -2.61
CA ASP A 37 1.17 18.87 -1.22
C ASP A 37 1.02 17.35 -0.99
N MET A 38 1.01 16.54 -2.03
CA MET A 38 0.95 15.08 -1.90
C MET A 38 2.30 14.41 -2.13
N GLY A 39 2.72 13.61 -1.14
CA GLY A 39 3.90 12.76 -1.20
C GLY A 39 3.52 11.29 -1.36
N TYR A 40 4.29 10.55 -2.15
CA TYR A 40 4.12 9.10 -2.33
C TYR A 40 5.36 8.38 -1.84
N GLY A 41 5.18 7.42 -0.95
CA GLY A 41 6.26 6.61 -0.40
C GLY A 41 6.16 5.17 -0.87
N TYR A 42 7.31 4.59 -1.19
CA TYR A 42 7.46 3.14 -1.39
C TYR A 42 8.40 2.62 -0.32
N THR A 43 7.87 1.80 0.57
CA THR A 43 8.56 1.35 1.77
C THR A 43 9.40 0.10 1.50
N ARG A 44 10.27 -0.24 2.46
CA ARG A 44 11.13 -1.43 2.39
C ARG A 44 10.33 -2.74 2.28
N ASP A 45 9.13 -2.78 2.84
CA ASP A 45 8.20 -3.92 2.75
C ASP A 45 7.34 -3.90 1.47
N SER A 46 7.75 -3.13 0.46
CA SER A 46 7.07 -3.01 -0.84
C SER A 46 5.63 -2.47 -0.75
N LYS A 47 5.30 -1.71 0.30
CA LYS A 47 4.01 -1.04 0.41
C LYS A 47 4.11 0.38 -0.14
N THR A 48 3.04 0.81 -0.78
CA THR A 48 2.87 2.21 -1.16
C THR A 48 1.97 2.93 -0.17
N PHE A 49 2.29 4.18 0.13
CA PHE A 49 1.38 5.07 0.84
C PHE A 49 1.37 6.45 0.20
N ALA A 50 0.26 7.16 0.36
CA ALA A 50 0.11 8.55 -0.01
C ALA A 50 0.00 9.39 1.27
N TYR A 51 0.68 10.53 1.31
CA TYR A 51 0.74 11.39 2.49
C TYR A 51 0.52 12.85 2.11
N LYS A 52 -0.43 13.52 2.78
CA LYS A 52 -0.64 14.95 2.64
C LYS A 52 0.41 15.69 3.46
N MET A 53 1.36 16.29 2.75
CA MET A 53 2.50 17.00 3.32
C MET A 53 2.07 18.35 3.87
N GLY A 54 2.51 18.65 5.09
CA GLY A 54 2.45 19.99 5.66
C GLY A 54 3.67 20.82 5.27
N THR A 55 3.67 22.10 5.65
CA THR A 55 4.76 23.04 5.35
C THR A 55 5.85 23.11 6.43
N SER A 56 5.60 22.54 7.62
CA SER A 56 6.47 22.68 8.80
C SER A 56 7.91 22.23 8.56
N ASN A 57 8.12 21.16 7.78
CA ASN A 57 9.42 20.54 7.58
C ASN A 57 9.86 20.48 6.09
N ALA A 58 9.31 21.36 5.24
CA ALA A 58 9.58 21.33 3.80
C ALA A 58 11.09 21.44 3.47
N LYS A 59 11.86 22.24 4.22
CA LYS A 59 13.31 22.39 4.02
C LYS A 59 14.06 21.05 4.19
N GLU A 60 13.64 20.24 5.14
CA GLU A 60 14.24 18.92 5.38
C GLU A 60 13.87 17.95 4.27
N LEU A 61 12.61 17.96 3.82
CA LEU A 61 12.14 17.14 2.71
C LEU A 61 12.92 17.40 1.42
N PHE A 62 13.21 18.67 1.12
CA PHE A 62 13.97 19.04 -0.09
C PHE A 62 15.48 18.81 0.05
N LYS A 63 16.00 18.56 1.25
CA LYS A 63 17.43 18.34 1.46
C LYS A 63 17.85 17.00 0.84
N GLY A 64 18.65 17.06 -0.21
CA GLY A 64 19.11 15.87 -0.95
C GLY A 64 18.09 15.31 -1.94
N ALA A 65 16.90 15.92 -2.04
CA ALA A 65 15.92 15.55 -3.06
C ALA A 65 16.45 15.89 -4.46
N LYS A 66 16.16 15.01 -5.42
CA LYS A 66 16.47 15.24 -6.84
C LYS A 66 15.17 15.43 -7.61
N LYS A 67 15.16 16.39 -8.52
CA LYS A 67 14.06 16.55 -9.45
C LYS A 67 14.01 15.33 -10.37
N VAL A 68 12.81 14.76 -10.52
CA VAL A 68 12.57 13.68 -11.48
C VAL A 68 12.80 14.21 -12.91
N PRO A 69 13.62 13.53 -13.74
CA PRO A 69 13.76 13.89 -15.14
C PRO A 69 12.43 13.85 -15.89
N LYS A 70 12.26 14.74 -16.86
CA LYS A 70 11.13 14.66 -17.80
C LYS A 70 11.13 13.29 -18.49
N ASN A 71 9.95 12.83 -18.91
CA ASN A 71 9.76 11.52 -19.52
C ASN A 71 10.17 10.36 -18.58
N THR A 72 9.73 10.44 -17.32
CA THR A 72 9.82 9.33 -16.36
C THR A 72 8.42 8.85 -16.04
N LEU A 73 8.17 7.55 -16.27
CA LEU A 73 6.96 6.85 -15.88
C LEU A 73 7.18 6.15 -14.54
N PHE A 74 6.22 6.26 -13.63
CA PHE A 74 6.13 5.44 -12.42
C PHE A 74 4.87 4.58 -12.52
N PHE A 75 4.98 3.29 -12.16
CA PHE A 75 3.85 2.37 -12.27
C PHE A 75 4.00 1.23 -11.28
N LEU A 76 2.87 0.64 -10.88
CA LEU A 76 2.83 -0.56 -10.08
C LEU A 76 2.78 -1.78 -11.00
N GLY A 77 3.69 -2.74 -10.78
CA GLY A 77 3.62 -4.04 -11.44
C GLY A 77 2.51 -4.91 -10.84
N ALA A 78 2.15 -6.00 -11.53
CA ALA A 78 1.19 -6.98 -11.03
C ALA A 78 1.63 -7.62 -9.69
N ASN A 79 2.92 -7.56 -9.37
CA ASN A 79 3.49 -7.99 -8.10
C ASN A 79 3.39 -6.94 -6.98
N GLY A 80 2.72 -5.81 -7.21
CA GLY A 80 2.57 -4.71 -6.25
C GLY A 80 3.83 -3.85 -6.05
N GLN A 81 4.91 -4.10 -6.80
CA GLN A 81 6.14 -3.33 -6.67
C GLN A 81 6.07 -2.05 -7.50
N LEU A 82 6.65 -0.97 -6.96
CA LEU A 82 6.80 0.29 -7.68
C LEU A 82 8.00 0.24 -8.62
N TYR A 83 7.74 0.45 -9.91
CA TYR A 83 8.75 0.56 -10.95
C TYR A 83 8.85 2.00 -11.45
N MET A 84 10.04 2.35 -11.95
CA MET A 84 10.26 3.57 -12.72
C MET A 84 10.91 3.25 -14.06
N ARG A 85 10.54 4.00 -15.09
CA ARG A 85 11.15 3.93 -16.42
C ARG A 85 11.41 5.34 -16.95
N THR A 86 12.65 5.59 -17.38
CA THR A 86 13.02 6.82 -18.09
C THR A 86 12.97 6.58 -19.60
N GLY A 87 12.53 7.58 -20.36
CA GLY A 87 12.42 7.55 -21.83
C GLY A 87 10.97 7.68 -22.30
N PRO A 88 10.74 7.67 -23.64
CA PRO A 88 9.40 7.80 -24.19
C PRO A 88 8.48 6.67 -23.72
N PHE A 89 7.35 7.05 -23.13
CA PHE A 89 6.24 6.16 -22.76
C PHE A 89 4.92 6.58 -23.41
N LEU A 90 4.95 7.67 -24.18
CA LEU A 90 3.91 8.10 -25.10
C LEU A 90 4.48 8.03 -26.52
N GLU A 91 3.64 7.71 -27.50
CA GLU A 91 3.94 7.89 -28.92
C GLU A 91 3.73 9.36 -29.33
N ASP A 92 4.06 9.71 -30.57
CA ASP A 92 3.96 11.09 -31.09
C ASP A 92 2.52 11.63 -31.09
N ASP A 93 1.53 10.74 -31.17
CA ASP A 93 0.10 11.07 -31.09
C ASP A 93 -0.43 11.19 -29.64
N GLY A 94 0.44 11.00 -28.65
CA GLY A 94 0.10 11.03 -27.23
C GLY A 94 -0.51 9.74 -26.68
N SER A 95 -0.65 8.68 -27.48
CA SER A 95 -1.11 7.38 -27.01
C SER A 95 -0.07 6.70 -26.11
N PHE A 96 -0.54 5.93 -25.12
CA PHE A 96 0.35 5.22 -24.21
C PHE A 96 1.02 4.04 -24.91
N LYS A 97 2.36 4.00 -24.86
CA LYS A 97 3.20 3.03 -25.58
C LYS A 97 3.01 1.59 -25.12
N PHE A 98 2.63 1.38 -23.86
CA PHE A 98 2.52 0.04 -23.24
C PHE A 98 1.05 -0.36 -23.05
N GLY A 99 0.27 -0.22 -24.13
CA GLY A 99 -1.13 -0.64 -24.15
C GLY A 99 -1.28 -2.16 -24.31
N PRO A 100 -2.50 -2.70 -24.10
CA PRO A 100 -2.78 -4.08 -24.45
C PRO A 100 -2.43 -4.31 -25.93
N ASP A 101 -1.86 -5.48 -26.22
CA ASP A 101 -1.71 -5.93 -27.61
C ASP A 101 -3.05 -5.76 -28.32
N ARG A 102 -3.03 -5.18 -29.52
CA ARG A 102 -4.20 -5.20 -30.40
C ARG A 102 -4.52 -6.63 -30.83
#